data_AF-A0AAW3EZC7-F1
#
_entry.id   AF-A0AAW3EZC7-F1
#
_cell.length_a   1.000
_cell.length_b   1.000
_cell.length_c   1.000
_cell.angle_alpha   90.00
_cell.angle_beta   90.00
_cell.angle_gamma   90.00
#
_symmetry.space_group_name_H-M   'P 1'
#
loop_
_entity.id
_entity.type
_entity.pdbx_description
1 polymer ?
#
loop_
_entity_poly.entity_id
_entity_poly.type
_entity_poly.pdbx_seq_one_letter_code
_entity_poly.pdbx_strand_id
1 'polypeptide(L)'
;MSTRRARRLGTAAITLVALALVLAWCFARGGKPVRSSAPVSAPVVSKLGSTGASSFSNPEAPAGRVAVDDAGAQLVGSSGRLVDLGGKTVAQYVDQYAGAARRGDADAAWHVYLAESVCAEAATRQPAGDAAASDSRASASREARLCANVSAAQVDERLQFLAQAARAGRGDAQVDYFIEGPFGQGSAALGDNPDDPRVRQWRGEAREHLRDAAGNCDPLAAGLLANAYGSGQFGAQDPATSIAYALLAASAGNGKWPRERLAARFGATLSAADFAAAYDQGMQQARQACPKAG
;
A
#
# COMPACT_ATOMS: atom_id res chain seq x y z
N MET A 1 -14.33 61.62 -32.51
CA MET A 1 -14.48 60.27 -31.92
C MET A 1 -13.50 59.31 -32.60
N SER A 2 -12.23 59.25 -32.20
CA SER A 2 -11.24 58.35 -32.85
C SER A 2 -10.07 57.98 -31.93
N THR A 3 -10.36 57.41 -30.75
CA THR A 3 -9.30 56.94 -29.82
C THR A 3 -9.63 55.63 -29.10
N ARG A 4 -10.77 54.97 -29.37
CA ARG A 4 -11.15 53.71 -28.68
C ARG A 4 -10.73 52.42 -29.38
N ARG A 5 -10.27 52.45 -30.65
CA ARG A 5 -9.89 51.22 -31.39
C ARG A 5 -8.47 50.71 -31.10
N ALA A 6 -7.54 51.55 -30.66
CA ALA A 6 -6.14 51.14 -30.43
C ALA A 6 -5.92 50.28 -29.17
N ARG A 7 -6.80 50.36 -28.17
CA ARG A 7 -6.63 49.60 -26.90
C ARG A 7 -7.08 48.14 -26.95
N ARG A 8 -7.86 47.72 -27.96
CA ARG A 8 -8.37 46.33 -28.05
C ARG A 8 -7.42 45.35 -28.74
N LEU A 9 -6.40 45.83 -29.43
CA LEU A 9 -5.41 44.97 -30.10
C LEU A 9 -4.25 44.55 -29.18
N GLY A 10 -3.96 45.32 -28.12
CA GLY A 10 -2.88 45.01 -27.18
C GLY A 10 -3.19 43.84 -26.22
N THR A 11 -4.44 43.66 -25.82
CA THR A 11 -4.82 42.59 -24.86
C THR A 11 -4.93 41.20 -25.50
N ALA A 12 -5.25 41.11 -26.79
CA ALA A 12 -5.34 39.83 -27.49
C ALA A 12 -3.97 39.20 -27.80
N ALA A 13 -2.93 40.03 -28.00
CA ALA A 13 -1.58 39.54 -28.27
C ALA A 13 -0.91 38.97 -27.01
N ILE A 14 -1.21 39.52 -25.83
CA ILE A 14 -0.59 39.10 -24.55
C ILE A 14 -1.13 37.74 -24.09
N THR A 15 -2.41 37.44 -24.30
CA THR A 15 -3.00 36.14 -23.94
C THR A 15 -2.50 34.99 -24.81
N LEU A 16 -2.23 35.22 -26.10
CA LEU A 16 -1.70 34.18 -26.99
C LEU A 16 -0.26 33.78 -26.64
N VAL A 17 0.57 34.73 -26.22
CA VAL A 17 1.96 34.44 -25.80
C VAL A 17 1.99 33.65 -24.48
N ALA A 18 1.11 33.98 -23.54
CA ALA A 18 1.01 33.25 -22.27
C ALA A 18 0.54 31.79 -22.48
N LEU A 19 -0.40 31.54 -23.39
CA LEU A 19 -0.88 30.19 -23.71
C LEU A 19 0.20 29.34 -24.39
N ALA A 20 1.00 29.95 -25.28
CA ALA A 20 2.11 29.26 -25.96
C ALA A 20 3.22 28.83 -24.99
N LEU A 21 3.51 29.64 -23.97
CA LEU A 21 4.52 29.31 -22.95
C LEU A 21 4.07 28.19 -22.01
N VAL A 22 2.78 28.13 -21.66
CA VAL A 22 2.22 27.03 -20.85
C VAL A 22 2.24 25.72 -21.62
N LEU A 23 1.89 25.73 -22.91
CA LEU A 23 1.97 24.53 -23.76
C LEU A 23 3.41 24.03 -23.93
N ALA A 24 4.37 24.94 -24.15
CA ALA A 24 5.79 24.57 -24.24
C ALA A 24 6.33 23.94 -22.94
N TRP A 25 5.87 24.42 -21.77
CA TRP A 25 6.26 23.86 -20.48
C TRP A 25 5.65 22.47 -20.22
N CYS A 26 4.42 22.21 -20.66
CA CYS A 26 3.80 20.89 -20.54
C CYS A 26 4.48 19.84 -21.43
N PHE A 27 4.97 20.21 -22.63
CA PHE A 27 5.68 19.28 -23.52
C PHE A 27 7.12 18.99 -23.08
N ALA A 28 7.79 19.91 -22.38
CA ALA A 28 9.15 19.71 -21.89
C ALA A 28 9.26 18.74 -20.70
N ARG A 29 8.14 18.36 -20.07
CA ARG A 29 8.08 17.40 -18.95
C ARG A 29 7.61 15.98 -19.34
N GLY A 30 7.49 15.69 -20.64
CA GLY A 30 7.19 14.35 -21.14
C GLY A 30 8.23 13.34 -20.67
N GLY A 31 7.82 12.45 -19.76
CA GLY A 31 8.64 11.41 -19.16
C GLY A 31 9.24 10.45 -20.19
N LYS A 32 10.41 9.90 -19.85
CA LYS A 32 11.10 8.87 -20.64
C LYS A 32 10.19 7.64 -20.82
N PRO A 33 10.22 6.97 -21.99
CA PRO A 33 9.45 5.76 -22.21
C PRO A 33 9.95 4.64 -21.28
N VAL A 34 9.04 4.12 -20.44
CA VAL A 34 9.28 2.93 -19.63
C VAL A 34 9.34 1.71 -20.56
N ARG A 35 10.47 1.01 -20.51
CA ARG A 35 10.70 -0.25 -21.23
C ARG A 35 9.68 -1.29 -20.73
N SER A 36 8.87 -1.79 -21.66
CA SER A 36 7.98 -2.93 -21.43
C SER A 36 8.83 -4.19 -21.24
N SER A 37 8.81 -4.75 -20.04
CA SER A 37 9.39 -6.06 -19.73
C SER A 37 8.35 -7.14 -20.00
N ALA A 38 8.74 -8.13 -20.80
CA ALA A 38 7.92 -9.26 -21.24
C ALA A 38 7.48 -10.20 -20.08
N PRO A 39 6.39 -10.97 -20.24
CA PRO A 39 5.90 -11.88 -19.21
C PRO A 39 6.81 -13.11 -19.08
N VAL A 40 7.32 -13.36 -17.87
CA VAL A 40 7.97 -14.62 -17.52
C VAL A 40 6.87 -15.65 -17.23
N SER A 41 6.92 -16.75 -17.97
CA SER A 41 6.01 -17.89 -17.84
C SER A 41 6.25 -18.60 -16.51
N ALA A 42 5.17 -18.86 -15.77
CA ALA A 42 5.20 -19.70 -14.57
C ALA A 42 5.42 -21.18 -14.96
N PRO A 43 6.26 -21.94 -14.25
CA PRO A 43 6.34 -23.38 -14.45
C PRO A 43 5.12 -24.08 -13.83
N VAL A 44 4.47 -24.89 -14.66
CA VAL A 44 3.55 -25.95 -14.27
C VAL A 44 4.34 -27.04 -13.55
N VAL A 45 3.99 -27.41 -12.32
CA VAL A 45 4.40 -28.69 -11.73
C VAL A 45 3.22 -29.37 -11.02
N SER A 46 2.80 -30.43 -11.72
CA SER A 46 2.23 -31.72 -11.37
C SER A 46 2.03 -32.17 -9.91
N LYS A 47 0.96 -32.97 -9.79
CA LYS A 47 0.48 -33.85 -8.71
C LYS A 47 1.48 -34.84 -8.08
N LEU A 48 1.17 -35.14 -6.80
CA LEU A 48 1.18 -36.41 -6.02
C LEU A 48 2.48 -37.16 -5.68
N GLY A 49 2.55 -37.58 -4.40
CA GLY A 49 3.30 -38.71 -3.85
C GLY A 49 3.77 -38.42 -2.41
N SER A 50 3.04 -38.80 -1.36
CA SER A 50 3.08 -40.09 -0.66
C SER A 50 4.42 -40.45 0.01
N THR A 51 4.30 -40.73 1.31
CA THR A 51 5.13 -41.60 2.19
C THR A 51 6.51 -41.15 2.65
N GLY A 52 6.72 -41.26 3.98
CA GLY A 52 8.00 -41.71 4.53
C GLY A 52 8.56 -40.86 5.68
N ALA A 53 8.12 -41.14 6.92
CA ALA A 53 8.87 -40.76 8.11
C ALA A 53 10.19 -41.54 8.17
N SER A 54 11.29 -40.89 8.55
CA SER A 54 12.44 -41.53 9.21
C SER A 54 13.26 -40.48 9.95
N SER A 55 13.17 -40.53 11.27
CA SER A 55 14.08 -39.93 12.22
C SER A 55 15.40 -40.71 12.22
N PHE A 56 16.54 -40.04 12.04
CA PHE A 56 17.81 -40.49 12.65
C PHE A 56 18.71 -39.28 12.92
N SER A 57 19.18 -39.20 14.16
CA SER A 57 20.12 -38.22 14.68
C SER A 57 21.50 -38.36 14.06
N ASN A 58 22.23 -37.26 13.90
CA ASN A 58 23.69 -37.29 13.97
C ASN A 58 24.26 -35.98 14.60
N PRO A 59 25.42 -36.05 15.27
CA PRO A 59 25.91 -35.03 16.19
C PRO A 59 26.85 -34.00 15.53
N GLU A 60 26.95 -32.84 16.20
CA GLU A 60 28.04 -31.85 16.21
C GLU A 60 28.53 -31.25 14.87
N ALA A 61 28.15 -29.98 14.63
CA ALA A 61 28.77 -29.10 13.65
C ALA A 61 29.17 -27.76 14.32
N PRO A 62 30.30 -27.14 13.91
CA PRO A 62 30.91 -26.01 14.60
C PRO A 62 30.12 -24.70 14.44
N ALA A 63 30.27 -23.81 15.43
CA ALA A 63 29.65 -22.49 15.46
C ALA A 63 30.03 -21.65 14.22
N GLY A 64 29.02 -21.23 13.44
CA GLY A 64 29.20 -20.23 12.39
C GLY A 64 28.46 -20.53 11.09
N ARG A 65 27.12 -20.56 11.16
CA ARG A 65 26.12 -20.23 10.10
C ARG A 65 24.79 -20.84 10.53
N VAL A 66 23.87 -20.01 11.01
CA VAL A 66 22.48 -20.46 11.15
C VAL A 66 21.89 -20.47 9.74
N ALA A 67 21.97 -21.62 9.07
CA ALA A 67 21.08 -21.90 7.96
C ALA A 67 19.67 -21.98 8.57
N VAL A 68 18.81 -21.01 8.24
CA VAL A 68 17.39 -21.08 8.59
C VAL A 68 16.74 -22.00 7.57
N ASP A 69 17.01 -23.31 7.68
CA ASP A 69 16.27 -24.35 6.97
C ASP A 69 14.89 -24.46 7.64
N ASP A 70 13.93 -23.64 7.21
CA ASP A 70 12.54 -23.69 7.68
C ASP A 70 11.60 -23.25 6.54
N ALA A 71 11.46 -24.13 5.55
CA ALA A 71 10.38 -24.07 4.58
C ALA A 71 9.07 -24.47 5.27
N GLY A 72 8.32 -23.51 5.80
CA GLY A 72 7.01 -23.83 6.38
C GLY A 72 6.13 -22.64 6.75
N ALA A 73 6.64 -21.66 7.49
CA ALA A 73 5.84 -20.52 7.93
C ALA A 73 6.17 -19.26 7.11
N GLN A 74 5.18 -18.75 6.38
CA GLN A 74 5.27 -17.45 5.73
C GLN A 74 5.47 -16.38 6.82
N LEU A 75 6.44 -15.48 6.63
CA LEU A 75 6.61 -14.33 7.52
C LEU A 75 5.54 -13.30 7.17
N VAL A 76 4.95 -12.68 8.19
CA VAL A 76 3.92 -11.66 8.02
C VAL A 76 4.43 -10.39 8.69
N GLY A 77 4.48 -9.30 7.92
CA GLY A 77 4.84 -7.97 8.41
C GLY A 77 3.66 -7.27 9.08
N SER A 78 3.91 -6.11 9.71
CA SER A 78 2.89 -5.33 10.43
C SER A 78 1.77 -4.78 9.54
N SER A 79 1.95 -4.70 8.22
CA SER A 79 0.87 -4.41 7.25
C SER A 79 0.01 -5.62 6.89
N GLY A 80 0.33 -6.81 7.41
CA GLY A 80 -0.30 -8.08 7.01
C GLY A 80 0.27 -8.68 5.72
N ARG A 81 1.29 -8.05 5.11
CA ARG A 81 1.95 -8.58 3.92
C ARG A 81 2.82 -9.79 4.23
N LEU A 82 2.83 -10.73 3.29
CA LEU A 82 3.80 -11.82 3.31
C LEU A 82 5.19 -11.28 2.95
N VAL A 83 6.19 -11.65 3.74
CA VAL A 83 7.57 -11.21 3.58
C VAL A 83 8.45 -12.42 3.27
N ASP A 84 9.24 -12.31 2.21
CA ASP A 84 10.28 -13.28 1.89
C ASP A 84 11.67 -12.64 2.05
N LEU A 85 12.42 -13.13 3.03
CA LEU A 85 13.79 -12.69 3.30
C LEU A 85 14.84 -13.48 2.49
N GLY A 86 14.43 -14.46 1.69
CA GLY A 86 15.32 -15.28 0.87
C GLY A 86 16.41 -15.97 1.71
N GLY A 87 16.01 -16.57 2.83
CA GLY A 87 16.88 -17.28 3.77
C GLY A 87 17.78 -16.40 4.65
N LYS A 88 17.62 -15.06 4.61
CA LYS A 88 18.41 -14.12 5.41
C LYS A 88 17.72 -13.81 6.74
N THR A 89 18.51 -13.37 7.73
CA THR A 89 17.95 -12.64 8.88
C THR A 89 17.47 -11.26 8.44
N VAL A 90 16.65 -10.59 9.27
CA VAL A 90 16.18 -9.23 8.95
C VAL A 90 17.36 -8.27 8.80
N ALA A 91 18.33 -8.31 9.72
CA ALA A 91 19.52 -7.46 9.64
C ALA A 91 20.31 -7.65 8.33
N GLN A 92 20.55 -8.90 7.92
CA GLN A 92 21.25 -9.20 6.66
C GLN A 92 20.47 -8.72 5.43
N TYR A 93 19.15 -8.83 5.45
CA TYR A 93 18.30 -8.34 4.37
C TYR A 93 18.31 -6.81 4.32
N VAL A 94 18.20 -6.13 5.46
CA VAL A 94 18.28 -4.67 5.55
C VAL A 94 19.64 -4.16 5.06
N ASP A 95 20.75 -4.79 5.45
CA ASP A 95 22.11 -4.40 5.01
C ASP A 95 22.26 -4.43 3.48
N GLN A 96 21.55 -5.33 2.80
CA GLN A 96 21.55 -5.42 1.34
C GLN A 96 20.92 -4.17 0.68
N TYR A 97 19.88 -3.59 1.28
CA TYR A 97 19.07 -2.53 0.67
C TYR A 97 19.27 -1.14 1.28
N ALA A 98 19.67 -1.04 2.56
CA ALA A 98 19.73 0.21 3.31
C ALA A 98 20.58 1.29 2.65
N GLY A 99 21.70 0.91 2.03
CA GLY A 99 22.55 1.85 1.31
C GLY A 99 21.82 2.51 0.12
N ALA A 100 21.07 1.74 -0.67
CA ALA A 100 20.29 2.27 -1.80
C ALA A 100 19.05 3.03 -1.32
N ALA A 101 18.36 2.50 -0.30
CA ALA A 101 17.21 3.16 0.32
C ALA A 101 17.56 4.57 0.81
N ARG A 102 18.68 4.73 1.54
CA ARG A 102 19.16 6.04 2.03
C ARG A 102 19.55 7.02 0.92
N ARG A 103 19.78 6.54 -0.31
CA ARG A 103 20.04 7.38 -1.50
C ARG A 103 18.78 7.75 -2.28
N GLY A 104 17.60 7.37 -1.81
CA GLY A 104 16.33 7.71 -2.45
C GLY A 104 15.72 6.59 -3.31
N ASP A 105 16.32 5.41 -3.35
CA ASP A 105 15.76 4.28 -4.12
C ASP A 105 14.46 3.78 -3.45
N ALA A 106 13.35 3.89 -4.18
CA ALA A 106 12.01 3.60 -3.67
C ALA A 106 11.77 2.12 -3.40
N ASP A 107 12.28 1.25 -4.28
CA ASP A 107 12.12 -0.20 -4.13
C ASP A 107 12.98 -0.70 -2.97
N ALA A 108 14.23 -0.23 -2.87
CA ALA A 108 15.09 -0.54 -1.75
C ALA A 108 14.51 -0.05 -0.41
N ALA A 109 13.95 1.15 -0.36
CA ALA A 109 13.30 1.67 0.84
C ALA A 109 12.10 0.79 1.25
N TRP A 110 11.26 0.37 0.31
CA TRP A 110 10.16 -0.54 0.62
C TRP A 110 10.66 -1.93 1.07
N HIS A 111 11.76 -2.44 0.50
CA HIS A 111 12.38 -3.69 0.96
C HIS A 111 12.90 -3.60 2.40
N VAL A 112 13.51 -2.48 2.79
CA VAL A 112 13.91 -2.25 4.19
C VAL A 112 12.69 -2.23 5.11
N TYR A 113 11.65 -1.47 4.74
CA TYR A 113 10.38 -1.44 5.47
C TYR A 113 9.78 -2.85 5.65
N LEU A 114 9.66 -3.63 4.58
CA LEU A 114 9.09 -4.98 4.65
C LEU A 114 9.87 -5.87 5.61
N ALA A 115 11.20 -5.85 5.57
CA ALA A 115 12.01 -6.67 6.45
C ALA A 115 11.85 -6.27 7.92
N GLU A 116 11.89 -4.97 8.23
CA GLU A 116 11.75 -4.46 9.61
C GLU A 116 10.31 -4.61 10.14
N SER A 117 9.30 -4.60 9.26
CA SER A 117 7.90 -4.82 9.62
C SER A 117 7.63 -6.20 10.23
N VAL A 118 8.46 -7.21 9.90
CA VAL A 118 8.39 -8.54 10.53
C VAL A 118 8.73 -8.43 12.02
N CYS A 119 9.72 -7.62 12.38
CA CYS A 119 10.12 -7.44 13.77
C CYS A 119 9.14 -6.56 14.55
N ALA A 120 8.54 -5.56 13.89
CA ALA A 120 7.45 -4.77 14.47
C ALA A 120 6.26 -5.67 14.87
N GLU A 121 5.85 -6.56 13.96
CA GLU A 121 4.75 -7.49 14.19
C GLU A 121 5.09 -8.60 15.20
N ALA A 122 6.32 -9.10 15.20
CA ALA A 122 6.75 -10.05 16.22
C ALA A 122 6.68 -9.45 17.64
N ALA A 123 6.99 -8.15 17.78
CA ALA A 123 6.93 -7.44 19.05
C ALA A 123 5.49 -7.26 19.58
N THR A 124 4.48 -7.15 18.71
CA THR A 124 3.07 -7.06 19.13
C THR A 124 2.51 -8.42 19.55
N ARG A 125 3.03 -9.51 18.97
CA ARG A 125 2.59 -10.89 19.25
C ARG A 125 3.25 -11.53 20.47
N GLN A 126 4.19 -10.85 21.12
CA GLN A 126 4.88 -11.38 22.29
C GLN A 126 3.86 -11.62 23.43
N PRO A 127 3.58 -12.89 23.80
CA PRO A 127 2.47 -13.19 24.68
C PRO A 127 2.75 -12.70 26.10
N ALA A 128 1.78 -12.01 26.70
CA ALA A 128 1.71 -11.80 28.14
C ALA A 128 1.25 -13.11 28.81
N GLY A 129 2.16 -14.09 28.94
CA GLY A 129 1.96 -15.29 29.76
C GLY A 129 2.05 -16.64 29.05
N ASP A 130 1.98 -17.71 29.84
CA ASP A 130 2.41 -19.08 29.48
C ASP A 130 1.44 -19.89 28.58
N ALA A 131 0.29 -19.32 28.20
CA ALA A 131 -0.82 -20.06 27.57
C ALA A 131 -0.76 -20.17 26.02
N ALA A 132 0.35 -19.83 25.36
CA ALA A 132 0.45 -19.95 23.90
C ALA A 132 0.51 -21.41 23.43
N ALA A 133 -0.17 -21.75 22.34
CA ALA A 133 -0.06 -23.07 21.69
C ALA A 133 1.40 -23.35 21.23
N SER A 134 1.79 -24.62 21.08
CA SER A 134 3.13 -25.03 20.64
C SER A 134 3.59 -24.33 19.37
N ASP A 135 2.68 -24.17 18.41
CA ASP A 135 2.98 -23.61 17.09
C ASP A 135 3.22 -22.10 17.18
N SER A 136 2.47 -21.41 18.04
CA SER A 136 2.68 -19.99 18.35
C SER A 136 4.02 -19.74 19.07
N ARG A 137 4.44 -20.67 19.94
CA ARG A 137 5.78 -20.59 20.56
C ARG A 137 6.89 -20.83 19.54
N ALA A 138 6.70 -21.80 18.63
CA ALA A 138 7.66 -22.07 17.57
C ALA A 138 7.81 -20.87 16.61
N SER A 139 6.70 -20.26 16.18
CA SER A 139 6.73 -19.06 15.33
C SER A 139 7.40 -17.88 16.03
N ALA A 140 7.05 -17.61 17.30
CA ALA A 140 7.67 -16.57 18.10
C ALA A 140 9.19 -16.80 18.27
N SER A 141 9.61 -18.05 18.50
CA SER A 141 11.03 -18.39 18.60
C SER A 141 11.80 -18.17 17.29
N ARG A 142 11.15 -18.43 16.14
CA ARG A 142 11.74 -18.21 14.81
C ARG A 142 11.89 -16.73 14.51
N GLU A 143 10.85 -15.94 14.74
CA GLU A 143 10.88 -14.49 14.52
C GLU A 143 11.89 -13.80 15.45
N ALA A 144 11.97 -14.22 16.72
CA ALA A 144 12.99 -13.74 17.65
C ALA A 144 14.41 -13.99 17.11
N ARG A 145 14.68 -15.17 16.52
CA ARG A 145 15.98 -15.45 15.87
C ARG A 145 16.23 -14.56 14.65
N LEU A 146 15.22 -14.34 13.81
CA LEU A 146 15.34 -13.50 12.61
C LEU A 146 15.57 -12.02 12.95
N CYS A 147 15.05 -11.57 14.09
CA CYS A 147 15.10 -10.18 14.57
C CYS A 147 16.20 -9.91 15.61
N ALA A 148 17.00 -10.91 16.00
CA ALA A 148 17.94 -10.81 17.12
C ALA A 148 18.97 -9.66 16.99
N ASN A 149 19.29 -9.23 15.76
CA ASN A 149 20.25 -8.16 15.48
C ASN A 149 19.59 -6.88 14.93
N VAL A 150 18.28 -6.71 15.16
CA VAL A 150 17.53 -5.52 14.76
C VAL A 150 17.22 -4.70 16.01
N SER A 151 17.68 -3.47 16.05
CA SER A 151 17.40 -2.55 17.16
C SER A 151 15.99 -1.97 17.08
N ALA A 152 15.43 -1.54 18.22
CA ALA A 152 14.15 -0.83 18.24
C ALA A 152 14.17 0.44 17.36
N ALA A 153 15.30 1.15 17.30
CA ALA A 153 15.46 2.32 16.46
C ALA A 153 15.34 2.00 14.96
N GLN A 154 15.87 0.86 14.51
CA GLN A 154 15.69 0.39 13.13
C GLN A 154 14.24 0.01 12.86
N VAL A 155 13.59 -0.69 13.80
CA VAL A 155 12.16 -0.98 13.68
C VAL A 155 11.34 0.31 13.56
N ASP A 156 11.68 1.38 14.27
CA ASP A 156 11.00 2.68 14.14
C ASP A 156 11.36 3.42 12.83
N GLU A 157 12.60 3.31 12.35
CA GLU A 157 13.06 3.89 11.08
C GLU A 157 12.25 3.35 9.89
N ARG A 158 11.69 2.13 9.99
CA ARG A 158 10.85 1.50 8.94
C ARG A 158 9.79 2.42 8.37
N LEU A 159 9.15 3.25 9.21
CA LEU A 159 8.06 4.14 8.78
C LEU A 159 8.57 5.30 7.92
N GLN A 160 9.82 5.71 8.12
CA GLN A 160 10.46 6.72 7.29
C GLN A 160 10.75 6.17 5.89
N PHE A 161 11.27 4.94 5.80
CA PHE A 161 11.48 4.26 4.52
C PHE A 161 10.15 3.98 3.79
N LEU A 162 9.11 3.60 4.52
CA LEU A 162 7.77 3.45 3.96
C LEU A 162 7.25 4.76 3.37
N ALA A 163 7.33 5.86 4.13
CA ALA A 163 6.91 7.17 3.67
C ALA A 163 7.74 7.67 2.47
N GLN A 164 9.03 7.31 2.40
CA GLN A 164 9.88 7.60 1.26
C GLN A 164 9.41 6.85 0.02
N ALA A 165 9.20 5.53 0.12
CA ALA A 165 8.76 4.71 -1.00
C ALA A 165 7.36 5.12 -1.50
N ALA A 166 6.43 5.41 -0.59
CA ALA A 166 5.08 5.88 -0.93
C ALA A 166 5.11 7.22 -1.70
N ARG A 167 5.92 8.18 -1.23
CA ARG A 167 6.11 9.48 -1.91
C ARG A 167 6.80 9.37 -3.26
N ALA A 168 7.62 8.35 -3.46
CA ALA A 168 8.23 8.04 -4.75
C ALA A 168 7.26 7.33 -5.73
N GLY A 169 6.01 7.09 -5.34
CA GLY A 169 4.97 6.53 -6.21
C GLY A 169 4.95 5.01 -6.27
N ARG A 170 5.61 4.32 -5.34
CA ARG A 170 5.54 2.85 -5.25
C ARG A 170 4.17 2.43 -4.72
N GLY A 171 3.32 1.86 -5.58
CA GLY A 171 1.93 1.53 -5.27
C GLY A 171 1.73 0.67 -4.02
N ASP A 172 2.53 -0.40 -3.85
CA ASP A 172 2.46 -1.22 -2.64
C ASP A 172 2.76 -0.41 -1.36
N ALA A 173 3.77 0.46 -1.41
CA ALA A 173 4.13 1.32 -0.29
C ALA A 173 3.06 2.38 0.01
N GLN A 174 2.38 2.88 -1.02
CA GLN A 174 1.25 3.81 -0.86
C GLN A 174 0.09 3.18 -0.08
N VAL A 175 -0.20 1.91 -0.36
CA VAL A 175 -1.20 1.12 0.37
C VAL A 175 -0.73 0.83 1.80
N ASP A 176 0.50 0.34 1.96
CA ASP A 176 1.06 -0.01 3.27
C ASP A 176 1.16 1.21 4.20
N TYR A 177 1.47 2.40 3.67
CA TYR A 177 1.47 3.67 4.42
C TYR A 177 0.12 3.98 5.06
N PHE A 178 -0.98 3.70 4.36
CA PHE A 178 -2.30 3.79 4.96
C PHE A 178 -2.47 2.71 6.02
N ILE A 179 -2.11 1.46 5.76
CA ILE A 179 -2.35 0.36 6.71
C ILE A 179 -1.63 0.58 8.04
N GLU A 180 -0.34 0.94 8.01
CA GLU A 180 0.50 1.15 9.20
C GLU A 180 0.03 2.30 10.09
N GLY A 181 -0.55 3.34 9.50
CA GLY A 181 -0.86 4.58 10.21
C GLY A 181 0.40 5.41 10.54
N PRO A 182 0.23 6.57 11.19
CA PRO A 182 1.31 7.51 11.48
C PRO A 182 2.31 7.01 12.54
N PHE A 183 1.91 6.02 13.33
CA PHE A 183 2.69 5.47 14.45
C PHE A 183 3.00 3.98 14.30
N GLY A 184 2.64 3.36 13.17
CA GLY A 184 2.87 1.93 12.94
C GLY A 184 2.06 1.01 13.85
N GLN A 185 0.91 1.49 14.32
CA GLN A 185 -0.03 0.76 15.20
C GLN A 185 -1.31 0.35 14.46
N GLY A 186 -1.33 0.53 13.14
CA GLY A 186 -2.52 0.35 12.33
C GLY A 186 -3.37 1.62 12.26
N SER A 187 -3.98 1.86 11.10
CA SER A 187 -4.85 3.02 10.88
C SER A 187 -6.15 3.01 11.67
N ALA A 188 -6.55 1.86 12.22
CA ALA A 188 -7.70 1.73 13.10
C ALA A 188 -7.42 2.26 14.52
N ALA A 189 -6.15 2.34 14.94
CA ALA A 189 -5.74 2.76 16.28
C ALA A 189 -5.67 4.29 16.45
N LEU A 190 -6.21 5.06 15.50
CA LEU A 190 -6.11 6.53 15.48
C LEU A 190 -7.10 7.27 16.40
N GLY A 191 -8.01 6.54 17.06
CA GLY A 191 -9.16 7.09 17.79
C GLY A 191 -8.80 8.00 18.97
N ASP A 192 -7.61 7.85 19.55
CA ASP A 192 -7.27 8.50 20.81
C ASP A 192 -6.73 9.93 20.64
N ASN A 193 -6.34 10.34 19.43
CA ASN A 193 -5.79 11.68 19.22
C ASN A 193 -5.99 12.21 17.79
N PRO A 194 -7.24 12.54 17.40
CA PRO A 194 -7.54 12.95 16.04
C PRO A 194 -6.92 14.30 15.64
N ASP A 195 -6.50 15.11 16.62
CA ASP A 195 -5.94 16.45 16.43
C ASP A 195 -4.39 16.49 16.50
N ASP A 196 -3.72 15.34 16.65
CA ASP A 196 -2.26 15.29 16.53
C ASP A 196 -1.84 15.77 15.12
N PRO A 197 -0.91 16.75 15.00
CA PRO A 197 -0.43 17.22 13.71
C PRO A 197 0.07 16.10 12.78
N ARG A 198 0.68 15.05 13.33
CA ARG A 198 1.17 13.88 12.59
C ARG A 198 0.01 13.06 12.03
N VAL A 199 -1.07 12.91 12.79
CA VAL A 199 -2.29 12.23 12.33
C VAL A 199 -2.94 13.02 11.19
N ARG A 200 -3.02 14.36 11.32
CA ARG A 200 -3.54 15.22 10.24
C ARG A 200 -2.70 15.14 8.97
N GLN A 201 -1.38 15.22 9.10
CA GLN A 201 -0.46 15.08 7.96
C GLN A 201 -0.62 13.72 7.30
N TRP A 202 -0.57 12.64 8.09
CA TRP A 202 -0.74 11.28 7.60
C TRP A 202 -2.08 11.09 6.87
N ARG A 203 -3.20 11.62 7.40
CA ARG A 203 -4.50 11.51 6.71
C ARG A 203 -4.47 12.15 5.32
N GLY A 204 -3.84 13.32 5.21
CA GLY A 204 -3.65 14.00 3.94
C GLY A 204 -2.83 13.17 2.95
N GLU A 205 -1.64 12.75 3.37
CA GLU A 205 -0.71 11.96 2.55
C GLU A 205 -1.31 10.59 2.17
N ALA A 206 -1.85 9.84 3.13
CA ALA A 206 -2.44 8.53 2.91
C ALA A 206 -3.64 8.59 1.95
N ARG A 207 -4.46 9.64 2.04
CA ARG A 207 -5.57 9.82 1.09
C ARG A 207 -5.08 10.03 -0.33
N GLU A 208 -4.06 10.86 -0.54
CA GLU A 208 -3.49 11.09 -1.87
C GLU A 208 -2.76 9.84 -2.39
N HIS A 209 -2.00 9.15 -1.54
CA HIS A 209 -1.33 7.90 -1.88
C HIS A 209 -2.30 6.80 -2.29
N LEU A 210 -3.39 6.59 -1.54
CA LEU A 210 -4.42 5.63 -1.95
C LEU A 210 -5.12 6.04 -3.24
N ARG A 211 -5.32 7.34 -3.48
CA ARG A 211 -5.91 7.85 -4.73
C ARG A 211 -5.04 7.53 -5.93
N ASP A 212 -3.73 7.77 -5.81
CA ASP A 212 -2.76 7.46 -6.84
C ASP A 212 -2.75 5.96 -7.14
N ALA A 213 -2.69 5.10 -6.11
CA ALA A 213 -2.72 3.66 -6.26
C ALA A 213 -4.04 3.16 -6.89
N ALA A 214 -5.19 3.67 -6.43
CA ALA A 214 -6.50 3.34 -6.99
C ALA A 214 -6.65 3.81 -8.44
N GLY A 215 -6.08 4.96 -8.79
CA GLY A 215 -6.01 5.47 -10.16
C GLY A 215 -5.16 4.59 -11.09
N ASN A 216 -4.18 3.87 -10.53
CA ASN A 216 -3.42 2.80 -11.20
C ASN A 216 -4.13 1.44 -11.17
N CYS A 217 -5.43 1.42 -10.85
CA CYS A 217 -6.26 0.22 -10.77
C CYS A 217 -5.81 -0.78 -9.70
N ASP A 218 -5.28 -0.30 -8.57
CA ASP A 218 -5.12 -1.15 -7.39
C ASP A 218 -6.48 -1.34 -6.68
N PRO A 219 -7.04 -2.57 -6.66
CA PRO A 219 -8.36 -2.82 -6.06
C PRO A 219 -8.34 -2.72 -4.54
N LEU A 220 -7.21 -3.00 -3.89
CA LEU A 220 -7.08 -2.88 -2.43
C LEU A 220 -7.08 -1.40 -2.03
N ALA A 221 -6.34 -0.55 -2.73
CA ALA A 221 -6.31 0.89 -2.49
C ALA A 221 -7.71 1.51 -2.65
N ALA A 222 -8.43 1.15 -3.73
CA ALA A 222 -9.80 1.58 -3.94
C ALA A 222 -10.74 1.07 -2.82
N GLY A 223 -10.59 -0.19 -2.39
CA GLY A 223 -11.36 -0.74 -1.28
C GLY A 223 -11.11 -0.03 0.05
N LEU A 224 -9.86 0.34 0.34
CA LEU A 224 -9.48 1.10 1.53
C LEU A 224 -10.05 2.51 1.51
N LEU A 225 -10.01 3.21 0.36
CA LEU A 225 -10.68 4.50 0.17
C LEU A 225 -12.18 4.40 0.41
N ALA A 226 -12.84 3.39 -0.17
CA ALA A 226 -14.26 3.16 0.04
C ALA A 226 -14.59 3.05 1.54
N ASN A 227 -13.83 2.24 2.28
CA ASN A 227 -14.04 2.09 3.71
C ASN A 227 -13.75 3.38 4.49
N ALA A 228 -12.65 4.06 4.20
CA ALA A 228 -12.25 5.28 4.90
C ALA A 228 -13.24 6.45 4.70
N TYR A 229 -13.80 6.63 3.49
CA TYR A 229 -14.87 7.60 3.26
C TYR A 229 -16.19 7.19 3.91
N GLY A 230 -16.51 5.90 3.91
CA GLY A 230 -17.73 5.38 4.53
C GLY A 230 -17.72 5.47 6.06
N SER A 231 -16.55 5.33 6.69
CA SER A 231 -16.40 5.43 8.15
C SER A 231 -16.16 6.86 8.64
N GLY A 232 -15.74 7.78 7.77
CA GLY A 232 -15.29 9.12 8.16
C GLY A 232 -13.84 9.16 8.65
N GLN A 233 -13.01 8.17 8.30
CA GLN A 233 -11.60 8.16 8.70
C GLN A 233 -10.80 9.35 8.12
N PHE A 234 -11.23 9.90 6.99
CA PHE A 234 -10.66 11.11 6.39
C PHE A 234 -11.41 12.41 6.74
N GLY A 235 -12.44 12.36 7.59
CA GLY A 235 -13.27 13.52 7.94
C GLY A 235 -14.74 13.15 8.12
N ALA A 236 -15.66 14.00 7.65
CA ALA A 236 -17.08 13.60 7.63
C ALA A 236 -17.28 12.38 6.72
N GLN A 237 -18.27 11.54 7.06
CA GLN A 237 -18.67 10.43 6.19
C GLN A 237 -19.12 10.98 4.83
N ASP A 238 -18.69 10.31 3.76
CA ASP A 238 -19.08 10.61 2.39
C ASP A 238 -19.54 9.31 1.70
N PRO A 239 -20.83 8.95 1.84
CA PRO A 239 -21.37 7.72 1.26
C PRO A 239 -21.27 7.68 -0.28
N ALA A 240 -21.40 8.83 -0.96
CA ALA A 240 -21.34 8.87 -2.42
C ALA A 240 -19.92 8.56 -2.92
N THR A 241 -18.91 9.21 -2.33
CA THR A 241 -17.50 8.90 -2.64
C THR A 241 -17.13 7.47 -2.24
N SER A 242 -17.65 6.99 -1.11
CA SER A 242 -17.47 5.60 -0.68
C SER A 242 -18.01 4.58 -1.71
N ILE A 243 -19.21 4.81 -2.25
CA ILE A 243 -19.81 4.00 -3.32
C ILE A 243 -18.93 4.03 -4.58
N ALA A 244 -18.46 5.20 -5.00
CA ALA A 244 -17.62 5.34 -6.20
C ALA A 244 -16.34 4.49 -6.11
N TYR A 245 -15.62 4.56 -4.98
CA TYR A 245 -14.41 3.74 -4.78
C TYR A 245 -14.71 2.26 -4.60
N ALA A 246 -15.86 1.88 -4.02
CA ALA A 246 -16.26 0.46 -3.95
C ALA A 246 -16.48 -0.13 -5.35
N LEU A 247 -17.07 0.64 -6.26
CA LEU A 247 -17.28 0.25 -7.65
C LEU A 247 -15.96 0.23 -8.43
N LEU A 248 -15.05 1.18 -8.18
CA LEU A 248 -13.70 1.16 -8.72
C LEU A 248 -12.94 -0.10 -8.28
N ALA A 249 -13.02 -0.47 -6.99
CA ALA A 249 -12.40 -1.68 -6.47
C ALA A 249 -12.94 -2.96 -7.14
N ALA A 250 -14.25 -3.05 -7.40
CA ALA A 250 -14.78 -4.17 -8.19
C ALA A 250 -14.21 -4.19 -9.61
N SER A 251 -14.21 -3.04 -10.29
CA SER A 251 -13.70 -2.93 -11.66
C SER A 251 -12.24 -3.36 -11.71
N ALA A 252 -11.39 -2.81 -10.85
CA ALA A 252 -9.98 -3.13 -10.76
C ALA A 252 -9.71 -4.61 -10.39
N GLY A 253 -10.56 -5.21 -9.55
CA GLY A 253 -10.40 -6.58 -9.06
C GLY A 253 -11.08 -7.66 -9.90
N ASN A 254 -11.66 -7.32 -11.06
CA ASN A 254 -12.53 -8.21 -11.86
C ASN A 254 -13.73 -8.77 -11.07
N GLY A 255 -14.17 -8.05 -10.03
CA GLY A 255 -15.32 -8.39 -9.21
C GLY A 255 -16.60 -7.77 -9.73
N LYS A 256 -17.74 -8.27 -9.23
CA LYS A 256 -19.04 -7.61 -9.37
C LYS A 256 -19.53 -7.24 -7.99
N TRP A 257 -19.79 -5.95 -7.73
CA TRP A 257 -20.57 -5.57 -6.56
C TRP A 257 -22.05 -5.60 -6.90
N PRO A 258 -22.84 -6.49 -6.28
CA PRO A 258 -24.29 -6.42 -6.41
C PRO A 258 -24.75 -5.09 -5.81
N ARG A 259 -25.55 -4.34 -6.59
CA ARG A 259 -26.10 -3.04 -6.20
C ARG A 259 -26.84 -3.13 -4.86
N GLU A 260 -27.45 -4.27 -4.61
CA GLU A 260 -28.17 -4.63 -3.38
C GLU A 260 -27.27 -4.56 -2.15
N ARG A 261 -26.00 -4.98 -2.26
CA ARG A 261 -25.06 -4.96 -1.13
C ARG A 261 -24.62 -3.54 -0.79
N LEU A 262 -24.43 -2.68 -1.80
CA LEU A 262 -24.14 -1.26 -1.59
C LEU A 262 -25.37 -0.52 -1.05
N ALA A 263 -26.57 -0.86 -1.55
CA ALA A 263 -27.83 -0.32 -1.05
C ALA A 263 -28.06 -0.70 0.41
N ALA A 264 -27.79 -1.96 0.80
CA ALA A 264 -27.88 -2.40 2.18
C ALA A 264 -26.90 -1.65 3.11
N ARG A 265 -25.70 -1.31 2.60
CA ARG A 265 -24.67 -0.59 3.38
C ARG A 265 -24.99 0.91 3.54
N PHE A 266 -25.52 1.57 2.51
CA PHE A 266 -25.67 3.04 2.49
C PHE A 266 -27.11 3.55 2.43
N GLY A 267 -28.09 2.68 2.23
CA GLY A 267 -29.50 3.06 2.02
C GLY A 267 -30.19 3.66 3.24
N ALA A 268 -29.60 3.55 4.43
CA ALA A 268 -30.07 4.27 5.62
C ALA A 268 -29.56 5.72 5.67
N THR A 269 -28.48 6.04 4.95
CA THR A 269 -27.79 7.35 4.99
C THR A 269 -28.10 8.20 3.75
N LEU A 270 -28.44 7.56 2.62
CA LEU A 270 -28.81 8.23 1.37
C LEU A 270 -30.28 7.98 1.03
N SER A 271 -30.93 8.96 0.41
CA SER A 271 -32.21 8.71 -0.24
C SER A 271 -32.05 7.71 -1.39
N ALA A 272 -33.13 7.04 -1.79
CA ALA A 272 -33.09 6.10 -2.92
C ALA A 272 -32.62 6.77 -4.23
N ALA A 273 -32.98 8.05 -4.44
CA ALA A 273 -32.56 8.83 -5.59
C ALA A 273 -31.06 9.16 -5.53
N ASP A 274 -30.56 9.61 -4.38
CA ASP A 274 -29.14 9.94 -4.20
C ASP A 274 -28.26 8.70 -4.32
N PHE A 275 -28.70 7.56 -3.78
CA PHE A 275 -28.02 6.28 -3.95
C PHE A 275 -27.94 5.89 -5.44
N ALA A 276 -29.05 6.01 -6.17
CA ALA A 276 -29.07 5.67 -7.59
C ALA A 276 -28.10 6.55 -8.40
N ALA A 277 -28.12 7.86 -8.16
CA ALA A 277 -27.22 8.80 -8.81
C ALA A 277 -25.75 8.50 -8.49
N ALA A 278 -25.41 8.27 -7.22
CA ALA A 278 -24.04 7.93 -6.79
C ALA A 278 -23.55 6.61 -7.41
N TYR A 279 -24.42 5.60 -7.49
CA TYR A 279 -24.09 4.32 -8.12
C TYR A 279 -23.81 4.48 -9.62
N ASP A 280 -24.70 5.18 -10.35
CA ASP A 280 -24.58 5.33 -11.79
C ASP A 280 -23.34 6.15 -12.17
N GLN A 281 -23.07 7.24 -11.44
CA GLN A 281 -21.86 8.03 -11.59
C GLN A 281 -20.60 7.21 -11.26
N GLY A 282 -20.61 6.48 -10.14
CA GLY A 282 -19.48 5.64 -9.73
C GLY A 282 -19.17 4.54 -10.76
N MET A 283 -20.19 3.92 -11.34
CA MET A 283 -20.03 2.94 -12.42
C MET A 283 -19.39 3.54 -13.68
N GLN A 284 -19.80 4.75 -14.07
CA GLN A 284 -19.21 5.44 -15.21
C GLN A 284 -17.73 5.76 -14.96
N GLN A 285 -17.41 6.29 -13.77
CA GLN A 285 -16.04 6.62 -13.38
C GLN A 285 -15.15 5.37 -13.32
N ALA A 286 -15.63 4.29 -12.73
CA ALA A 286 -14.88 3.03 -12.61
C ALA A 286 -14.53 2.44 -13.99
N ARG A 287 -15.45 2.51 -14.96
CA ARG A 287 -15.22 2.07 -16.35
C ARG A 287 -14.18 2.94 -17.07
N GLN A 288 -14.16 4.24 -16.81
CA GLN A 288 -13.21 5.17 -17.42
C GLN A 288 -11.81 5.03 -16.82
N ALA A 289 -11.71 4.87 -15.50
CA ALA A 289 -10.44 4.78 -14.80
C ALA A 289 -9.73 3.44 -15.05
N CYS A 290 -10.48 2.33 -15.06
CA CYS A 290 -9.93 0.98 -15.21
C CYS A 290 -10.62 0.23 -16.35
N PRO A 291 -10.25 0.50 -17.62
CA PRO A 291 -10.95 -0.01 -18.81
C PRO A 291 -10.79 -1.53 -19.06
N LYS A 292 -10.26 -2.29 -18.11
CA LYS A 292 -10.17 -3.76 -18.18
C LYS A 292 -11.05 -4.40 -17.10
N ALA A 293 -12.36 -4.45 -17.36
CA ALA A 293 -13.33 -5.29 -16.63
C ALA A 293 -14.64 -5.44 -17.45
N GLY A 294 -14.51 -5.54 -18.77
CA GLY A 294 -15.62 -5.78 -19.71
C GLY A 294 -15.48 -7.14 -20.34
#